data_AF-A0A8C5B1F4-F1
#
_entry.id   AF-A0A8C5B1F4-F1
#
_cell.length_a   1.000
_cell.length_b   1.000
_cell.length_c   1.000
_cell.angle_alpha   90.00
_cell.angle_beta   90.00
_cell.angle_gamma   90.00
#
_symmetry.space_group_name_H-M   'P 1'
#
loop_
_entity.id
_entity.type
_entity.pdbx_description
1 polymer ?
#
loop_
_entity_poly.entity_id
_entity_poly.type
_entity_poly.pdbx_seq_one_letter_code
_entity_poly.pdbx_strand_id
1 'polypeptide(L)'
;MGKTVDSNGKEERPKWDNKVQYLLTSVGFAVGLGNVWRFPYLCQIYGGGAFLIPYLIAFVFEGLPLLYLEMAIGQRLRIGSIGVWTSIAPFLGGVGIASMAVSFLVSLYYNTILAWVLWYFFHSFQDPLPWSQCPLNDNSTAYNQECVDSTPVNYFWYRQTLNITPDIEISGSLQWTMVICLATTWCVVYICFIRGIETIGKVGAPAGLMGFCMRFVPSPVEHSEESPGVARRRHSNLLLTLIGCRRSHRLLQL
;
A
#
# COMPACT_ATOMS: atom_id res chain seq x y z
N MET A 1 15.84 -27.57 -10.75
CA MET A 1 16.65 -27.19 -9.57
C MET A 1 16.15 -28.03 -8.40
N GLY A 2 17.04 -28.77 -7.72
CA GLY A 2 16.72 -30.00 -6.98
C GLY A 2 15.64 -29.87 -5.91
N LYS A 3 14.59 -30.70 -6.03
CA LYS A 3 13.64 -30.96 -4.95
C LYS A 3 14.35 -31.78 -3.88
N THR A 4 14.38 -31.31 -2.65
CA THR A 4 14.84 -32.13 -1.50
C THR A 4 13.75 -33.15 -1.21
N VAL A 5 13.98 -34.36 -1.71
CA VAL A 5 13.13 -35.53 -1.47
C VAL A 5 13.56 -36.12 -0.13
N ASP A 6 12.62 -36.30 0.78
CA ASP A 6 12.90 -36.96 2.05
C ASP A 6 13.28 -38.45 1.83
N SER A 7 13.83 -39.12 2.84
CA SER A 7 14.22 -40.55 2.74
C SER A 7 13.05 -41.50 2.39
N ASN A 8 11.82 -40.98 2.30
CA ASN A 8 10.59 -41.71 2.03
C ASN A 8 9.92 -41.31 0.70
N GLY A 9 10.58 -40.52 -0.15
CA GLY A 9 10.10 -40.18 -1.50
C GLY A 9 9.06 -39.06 -1.57
N LYS A 10 8.79 -38.34 -0.47
CA LYS A 10 7.87 -37.19 -0.44
C LYS A 10 8.65 -35.88 -0.58
N GLU A 11 8.06 -34.94 -1.30
CA GLU A 11 8.61 -33.57 -1.41
C GLU A 11 8.58 -32.90 -0.04
N GLU A 12 9.77 -32.48 0.44
CA GLU A 12 9.88 -31.80 1.72
C GLU A 12 9.28 -30.39 1.62
N ARG A 13 8.42 -30.02 2.57
CA ARG A 13 7.78 -28.70 2.60
C ARG A 13 8.84 -27.60 2.74
N PRO A 14 8.77 -26.51 1.94
CA PRO A 14 9.67 -25.38 2.08
C PRO A 14 9.65 -24.82 3.51
N LYS A 15 10.85 -24.61 4.07
CA LYS A 15 11.08 -24.07 5.41
C LYS A 15 11.64 -22.65 5.31
N TRP A 16 11.44 -21.87 6.37
CA TRP A 16 12.08 -20.55 6.49
C TRP A 16 13.54 -20.72 6.92
N ASP A 17 14.45 -20.01 6.24
CA ASP A 17 15.88 -20.04 6.59
C ASP A 17 16.15 -19.43 7.97
N ASN A 18 15.38 -18.41 8.37
CA ASN A 18 15.55 -17.72 9.65
C ASN A 18 14.20 -17.35 10.30
N LYS A 19 14.15 -17.34 11.64
CA LYS A 19 12.98 -16.90 12.42
C LYS A 19 12.66 -15.42 12.18
N VAL A 20 13.70 -14.60 12.02
CA VAL A 20 13.54 -13.16 11.76
C VAL A 20 12.86 -12.92 10.40
N GLN A 21 13.22 -13.71 9.39
CA GLN A 21 12.60 -13.65 8.05
C GLN A 21 11.10 -13.96 8.10
N TYR A 22 10.72 -14.96 8.90
CA TYR A 22 9.31 -15.26 9.16
C TYR A 22 8.59 -14.08 9.83
N LEU A 23 9.17 -13.53 10.92
CA LEU A 23 8.57 -12.41 11.66
C LEU A 23 8.43 -11.15 10.79
N LEU A 24 9.46 -10.79 10.02
CA LEU A 24 9.42 -9.63 9.13
C LEU A 24 8.36 -9.79 8.03
N THR A 25 8.22 -11.00 7.49
CA THR A 25 7.17 -11.28 6.48
C THR A 25 5.79 -11.14 7.10
N SER A 26 5.57 -11.66 8.31
CA SER A 26 4.28 -11.53 9.02
C SER A 26 3.95 -10.07 9.38
N VAL A 27 4.93 -9.30 9.87
CA VAL A 27 4.73 -7.87 10.16
C VAL A 27 4.47 -7.07 8.87
N GLY A 28 5.19 -7.38 7.79
CA GLY A 28 4.97 -6.75 6.47
C GLY A 28 3.57 -7.03 5.92
N PHE A 29 3.02 -8.22 6.17
CA PHE A 29 1.64 -8.54 5.82
C PHE A 29 0.62 -7.79 6.69
N ALA A 30 0.91 -7.59 7.97
CA ALA A 30 0.03 -6.87 8.90
C ALA A 30 0.03 -5.34 8.66
N VAL A 31 1.15 -4.77 8.22
CA VAL A 31 1.28 -3.33 7.95
C VAL A 31 0.98 -3.04 6.48
N GLY A 32 -0.28 -2.78 6.17
CA GLY A 32 -0.74 -2.42 4.83
C GLY A 32 -0.92 -0.91 4.60
N LEU A 33 -1.17 -0.53 3.35
CA LEU A 33 -1.51 0.85 2.94
C LEU A 33 -2.74 1.41 3.69
N GLY A 34 -3.64 0.54 4.15
CA GLY A 34 -4.78 0.94 4.98
C GLY A 34 -4.38 1.65 6.28
N ASN A 35 -3.24 1.32 6.87
CA ASN A 35 -2.75 2.00 8.07
C ASN A 35 -2.26 3.44 7.77
N VAL A 36 -1.97 3.75 6.51
CA VAL A 36 -1.45 5.06 6.09
C VAL A 36 -2.58 6.06 5.84
N TRP A 37 -3.65 5.66 5.15
CA TRP A 37 -4.74 6.59 4.81
C TRP A 37 -6.05 6.30 5.54
N ARG A 38 -6.45 5.03 5.70
CA ARG A 38 -7.78 4.68 6.20
C ARG A 38 -7.87 4.89 7.70
N PHE A 39 -6.82 4.52 8.42
CA PHE A 39 -6.76 4.70 9.86
C PHE A 39 -6.82 6.19 10.26
N PRO A 40 -5.98 7.09 9.71
CA PRO A 40 -6.10 8.52 10.01
C PRO A 40 -7.45 9.12 9.60
N TYR A 41 -7.97 8.72 8.44
CA TYR A 41 -9.27 9.19 7.96
C TYR A 41 -10.41 8.84 8.93
N LEU A 42 -10.49 7.56 9.35
CA LEU A 42 -11.52 7.11 10.30
C LEU A 42 -11.33 7.77 11.67
N CYS A 43 -10.09 7.91 12.13
CA CYS A 43 -9.76 8.59 13.37
C CYS A 43 -10.30 10.04 13.34
N GLN A 44 -10.08 10.77 12.24
CA GLN A 44 -10.52 12.16 12.11
C GLN A 44 -12.06 12.31 12.13
N ILE A 45 -12.80 11.47 11.40
CA ILE A 45 -14.27 11.58 11.32
C ILE A 45 -14.99 11.10 12.59
N TYR A 46 -14.40 10.16 13.34
CA TYR A 46 -15.01 9.56 14.55
C TYR A 46 -14.50 10.14 15.86
N GLY A 47 -14.18 11.44 15.88
CA GLY A 47 -13.82 12.15 17.12
C GLY A 47 -12.32 12.18 17.43
N GLY A 48 -11.48 12.06 16.41
CA GLY A 48 -10.02 12.16 16.52
C GLY A 48 -9.45 11.13 17.48
N GLY A 49 -8.67 11.60 18.46
CA GLY A 49 -8.03 10.75 19.46
C GLY A 49 -8.99 9.89 20.29
N ALA A 50 -10.27 10.26 20.42
CA ALA A 50 -11.26 9.45 21.15
C ALA A 50 -11.53 8.09 20.47
N PHE A 51 -11.40 8.01 19.14
CA PHE A 51 -11.55 6.77 18.38
C PHE A 51 -10.51 5.71 18.77
N LEU A 52 -9.37 6.11 19.34
CA LEU A 52 -8.32 5.18 19.77
C LEU A 52 -8.77 4.26 20.92
N ILE A 53 -9.70 4.72 21.77
CA ILE A 53 -10.17 3.94 22.91
C ILE A 53 -10.91 2.67 22.45
N PRO A 54 -12.01 2.75 21.67
CA PRO A 54 -12.68 1.56 21.16
C PRO A 54 -11.79 0.75 20.21
N TYR A 55 -10.92 1.40 19.43
CA TYR A 55 -9.97 0.71 18.54
C TYR A 55 -9.01 -0.20 19.31
N LEU A 56 -8.40 0.29 20.40
CA LEU A 56 -7.48 -0.51 21.22
C LEU A 56 -8.20 -1.64 21.96
N ILE A 57 -9.42 -1.41 22.44
CA ILE A 57 -10.25 -2.44 23.07
C ILE A 57 -10.53 -3.56 22.06
N ALA A 58 -11.06 -3.23 20.88
CA ALA A 58 -11.32 -4.22 19.83
C ALA A 58 -10.02 -4.94 19.38
N PHE A 59 -8.90 -4.23 19.28
CA PHE A 59 -7.62 -4.84 18.95
C PHE A 59 -7.17 -5.88 19.99
N VAL A 60 -7.30 -5.59 21.28
CA VAL A 60 -6.87 -6.51 22.35
C VAL A 60 -7.82 -7.70 22.50
N PHE A 61 -9.13 -7.49 22.39
CA PHE A 61 -10.12 -8.54 22.62
C PHE A 61 -10.47 -9.37 21.38
N GLU A 62 -10.35 -8.80 20.19
CA GLU A 62 -10.70 -9.48 18.93
C GLU A 62 -9.45 -9.71 18.05
N GLY A 63 -8.64 -8.67 17.83
CA GLY A 63 -7.48 -8.74 16.95
C GLY A 63 -6.39 -9.71 17.40
N LEU A 64 -5.88 -9.54 18.64
CA LEU A 64 -4.82 -10.40 19.17
C LEU A 64 -5.24 -11.87 19.31
N PRO A 65 -6.45 -12.21 19.85
CA PRO A 65 -6.87 -13.59 19.97
C PRO A 65 -7.07 -14.29 18.63
N LEU A 66 -7.64 -13.61 17.63
CA LEU A 66 -7.81 -14.17 16.28
C LEU A 66 -6.46 -14.45 15.62
N LEU A 67 -5.53 -13.49 15.67
CA LEU A 67 -4.19 -13.65 15.11
C LEU A 67 -3.44 -14.81 15.78
N TYR A 68 -3.51 -14.89 17.12
CA TYR A 68 -2.88 -15.96 17.87
C TYR A 68 -3.46 -17.34 17.52
N LEU A 69 -4.78 -17.45 17.43
CA LEU A 69 -5.48 -18.69 17.08
C LEU A 69 -5.11 -19.14 15.66
N GLU A 70 -5.09 -18.23 14.69
CA GLU A 70 -4.72 -18.54 13.32
C GLU A 70 -3.28 -19.05 13.20
N MET A 71 -2.34 -18.39 13.88
CA MET A 71 -0.95 -18.86 13.91
C MET A 71 -0.80 -20.19 14.63
N ALA A 72 -1.49 -20.39 15.76
CA ALA A 72 -1.45 -21.64 16.51
C ALA A 72 -1.95 -22.83 15.67
N ILE A 73 -3.11 -22.67 15.00
CA ILE A 73 -3.69 -23.70 14.13
C ILE A 73 -2.79 -23.97 12.92
N GLY A 74 -2.27 -22.92 12.28
CA GLY A 74 -1.36 -23.04 11.14
C GLY A 74 -0.09 -23.83 11.46
N GLN A 75 0.49 -23.61 12.65
CA GLN A 75 1.67 -24.34 13.12
C GLN A 75 1.35 -25.79 13.54
N ARG A 76 0.17 -26.05 14.11
CA ARG A 76 -0.28 -27.39 14.55
C ARG A 76 -0.60 -28.31 13.39
N LEU A 77 -1.38 -27.85 12.42
CA LEU A 77 -1.88 -28.69 11.32
C LEU A 77 -0.94 -28.71 10.12
N ARG A 78 -0.13 -27.67 9.92
CA ARG A 78 0.87 -27.58 8.83
C ARG A 78 0.31 -27.90 7.44
N ILE A 79 -0.94 -27.50 7.19
CA ILE A 79 -1.63 -27.61 5.90
C ILE A 79 -2.12 -26.23 5.44
N GLY A 80 -2.46 -26.08 4.17
CA GLY A 80 -3.00 -24.82 3.63
C GLY A 80 -4.41 -24.50 4.17
N SER A 81 -4.88 -23.26 3.97
CA SER A 81 -6.16 -22.77 4.52
C SER A 81 -7.35 -23.70 4.23
N ILE A 82 -7.53 -24.15 2.98
CA ILE A 82 -8.60 -25.08 2.60
C ILE A 82 -8.49 -26.43 3.33
N GLY A 83 -7.25 -26.94 3.46
CA GLY A 83 -7.00 -28.19 4.18
C GLY A 83 -7.25 -28.09 5.68
N VAL A 84 -6.93 -26.94 6.29
CA VAL A 84 -7.16 -26.67 7.73
C VAL A 84 -8.64 -26.82 8.05
N TRP A 85 -9.50 -26.09 7.34
CA TRP A 85 -10.93 -26.09 7.63
C TRP A 85 -11.59 -27.45 7.35
N THR A 86 -11.18 -28.12 6.28
CA THR A 86 -11.69 -29.47 5.95
C THR A 86 -11.26 -30.52 6.99
N SER A 87 -10.07 -30.37 7.59
CA SER A 87 -9.57 -31.30 8.61
C SER A 87 -10.23 -31.11 9.98
N ILE A 88 -10.67 -29.89 10.31
CA ILE A 88 -11.41 -29.61 11.55
C ILE A 88 -12.84 -30.13 11.43
N ALA A 89 -13.54 -29.75 10.35
CA ALA A 89 -14.86 -30.26 10.05
C ALA A 89 -15.11 -30.22 8.53
N PRO A 90 -15.55 -31.33 7.91
CA PRO A 90 -15.77 -31.37 6.46
C PRO A 90 -16.85 -30.38 5.99
N PHE A 91 -17.79 -30.00 6.85
CA PHE A 91 -18.80 -28.98 6.55
C PHE A 91 -18.21 -27.55 6.47
N LEU A 92 -17.11 -27.28 7.17
CA LEU A 92 -16.47 -25.95 7.19
C LEU A 92 -15.50 -25.73 6.01
N GLY A 93 -15.37 -26.69 5.09
CA GLY A 93 -14.50 -26.56 3.91
C GLY A 93 -14.80 -25.31 3.05
N GLY A 94 -16.05 -24.83 3.05
CA GLY A 94 -16.47 -23.61 2.38
C GLY A 94 -15.74 -22.34 2.87
N VAL A 95 -15.32 -22.30 4.14
CA VAL A 95 -14.56 -21.16 4.71
C VAL A 95 -13.21 -21.00 4.02
N GLY A 96 -12.54 -22.11 3.72
CA GLY A 96 -11.28 -22.11 2.98
C GLY A 96 -11.44 -21.56 1.56
N ILE A 97 -12.49 -21.98 0.85
CA ILE A 97 -12.78 -21.50 -0.51
C ILE A 97 -13.15 -20.01 -0.49
N ALA A 98 -13.96 -19.58 0.48
CA ALA A 98 -14.30 -18.17 0.67
C ALA A 98 -13.04 -17.32 0.93
N SER A 99 -12.12 -17.80 1.77
CA SER A 99 -10.86 -17.10 2.04
C SER A 99 -9.99 -16.93 0.78
N MET A 100 -9.99 -17.92 -0.12
CA MET A 100 -9.27 -17.85 -1.40
C MET A 100 -9.93 -16.84 -2.35
N ALA A 101 -11.27 -16.84 -2.43
CA ALA A 101 -12.01 -15.89 -3.27
C ALA A 101 -11.81 -14.44 -2.80
N VAL A 102 -11.88 -14.18 -1.48
CA VAL A 102 -11.61 -12.86 -0.92
C VAL A 102 -10.16 -12.44 -1.19
N SER A 103 -9.19 -13.34 -0.98
CA SER A 103 -7.78 -13.05 -1.28
C SER A 103 -7.55 -12.67 -2.74
N PHE A 104 -8.25 -13.32 -3.67
CA PHE A 104 -8.20 -12.99 -5.09
C PHE A 104 -8.79 -11.61 -5.39
N LEU A 105 -9.99 -11.31 -4.90
CA LEU A 105 -10.62 -9.99 -5.08
C LEU A 105 -9.78 -8.86 -4.49
N VAL A 106 -9.22 -9.10 -3.30
CA VAL A 106 -8.32 -8.16 -2.62
C VAL A 106 -7.07 -7.92 -3.45
N SER A 107 -6.48 -8.99 -4.01
CA SER A 107 -5.32 -8.89 -4.88
C SER A 107 -5.61 -8.04 -6.14
N LEU A 108 -6.79 -8.18 -6.76
CA LEU A 108 -7.13 -7.41 -7.96
C LEU A 108 -7.10 -5.90 -7.71
N TYR A 109 -7.77 -5.42 -6.65
CA TYR A 109 -7.82 -3.97 -6.41
C TYR A 109 -6.49 -3.42 -5.88
N TYR A 110 -5.76 -4.17 -5.04
CA TYR A 110 -4.47 -3.70 -4.53
C TYR A 110 -3.42 -3.57 -5.64
N ASN A 111 -3.44 -4.45 -6.63
CA ASN A 111 -2.56 -4.32 -7.80
C ASN A 111 -2.88 -3.06 -8.62
N THR A 112 -4.14 -2.66 -8.71
CA THR A 112 -4.52 -1.37 -9.33
C THR A 112 -3.94 -0.19 -8.58
N ILE A 113 -3.98 -0.20 -7.24
CA ILE A 113 -3.38 0.87 -6.44
C ILE A 113 -1.86 0.92 -6.64
N LEU A 114 -1.19 -0.24 -6.64
CA LEU A 114 0.24 -0.31 -6.92
C LEU A 114 0.58 0.24 -8.30
N ALA A 115 -0.27 0.01 -9.31
CA ALA A 115 -0.10 0.59 -10.64
C ALA A 115 -0.16 2.12 -10.63
N TRP A 116 -1.08 2.71 -9.84
CA TRP A 116 -1.12 4.17 -9.66
C TRP A 116 0.12 4.70 -8.97
N VAL A 117 0.61 4.03 -7.93
CA VAL A 117 1.85 4.46 -7.27
C VAL A 117 3.04 4.35 -8.21
N LEU A 118 3.11 3.29 -9.02
CA LEU A 118 4.16 3.11 -10.03
C LEU A 118 4.11 4.22 -11.10
N TRP A 119 2.90 4.62 -11.51
CA TRP A 119 2.69 5.77 -12.40
C TRP A 119 3.28 7.06 -11.81
N TYR A 120 2.91 7.41 -10.58
CA TYR A 120 3.49 8.57 -9.88
C TYR A 120 5.00 8.46 -9.68
N PHE A 121 5.51 7.26 -9.42
CA PHE A 121 6.94 7.02 -9.25
C PHE A 121 7.71 7.35 -10.52
N PHE A 122 7.26 6.90 -11.70
CA PHE A 122 7.91 7.22 -12.96
C PHE A 122 7.85 8.71 -13.31
N HIS A 123 6.74 9.38 -12.99
CA HIS A 123 6.58 10.82 -13.21
C HIS A 123 7.36 11.70 -12.21
N SER A 124 7.90 11.13 -11.14
CA SER A 124 8.69 11.86 -10.14
C SER A 124 10.12 12.16 -10.60
N PHE A 125 10.59 11.58 -11.71
CA PHE A 125 11.93 11.82 -12.25
C PHE A 125 12.03 13.05 -13.15
N GLN A 126 10.99 13.90 -13.19
CA GLN A 126 10.90 15.08 -14.04
C GLN A 126 10.90 16.37 -13.21
N ASP A 127 11.74 17.33 -13.59
CA ASP A 127 11.79 18.69 -13.03
C ASP A 127 11.41 19.70 -14.13
N PRO A 128 10.30 20.46 -14.02
CA PRO A 128 9.34 20.51 -12.91
C PRO A 128 8.37 19.31 -12.86
N LEU A 129 7.86 18.99 -11.68
CA LEU A 129 6.89 17.90 -11.51
C LEU A 129 5.58 18.20 -12.26
N PRO A 130 4.94 17.20 -12.89
CA PRO A 130 3.78 17.43 -13.76
C PRO A 130 2.52 17.89 -13.02
N TRP A 131 2.45 17.70 -11.70
CA TRP A 131 1.37 18.20 -10.83
C TRP A 131 1.74 19.47 -10.05
N SER A 132 2.85 20.14 -10.41
CA SER A 132 3.29 21.35 -9.73
C SER A 132 2.58 22.62 -10.21
N GLN A 133 2.16 22.67 -11.48
CA GLN A 133 1.58 23.84 -12.12
C GLN A 133 0.39 23.44 -12.99
N CYS A 134 -0.57 24.35 -13.15
CA CYS A 134 -1.68 24.15 -14.07
C CYS A 134 -1.22 24.27 -15.53
N PRO A 135 -1.69 23.41 -16.44
CA PRO A 135 -1.44 23.57 -17.86
C PRO A 135 -2.21 24.79 -18.40
N LEU A 136 -1.67 25.39 -19.46
CA LEU A 136 -2.36 26.41 -20.24
C LEU A 136 -3.50 25.76 -21.06
N ASN A 137 -4.49 26.57 -21.43
CA ASN A 137 -5.55 26.21 -22.37
C ASN A 137 -5.00 25.96 -23.77
N ASP A 138 -5.79 25.34 -24.64
CA ASP A 138 -5.44 25.09 -26.05
C ASP A 138 -4.98 26.36 -26.78
N ASN A 139 -5.56 27.52 -26.43
CA ASN A 139 -5.20 28.83 -27.00
C ASN A 139 -3.94 29.46 -26.39
N SER A 140 -3.31 28.82 -25.40
CA SER A 140 -2.10 29.28 -24.69
C SER A 140 -2.18 30.69 -24.06
N THR A 141 -3.38 31.22 -23.87
CA THR A 141 -3.62 32.58 -23.36
C THR A 141 -3.93 32.64 -21.87
N ALA A 142 -4.46 31.56 -21.30
CA ALA A 142 -4.86 31.46 -19.90
C ALA A 142 -4.68 30.04 -19.38
N TYR A 143 -4.67 29.87 -18.06
CA TYR A 143 -4.68 28.56 -17.41
C TYR A 143 -6.02 27.86 -17.57
N ASN A 144 -6.00 26.53 -17.50
CA ASN A 144 -7.22 25.72 -17.50
C ASN A 144 -8.12 26.05 -16.32
N GLN A 145 -9.34 26.49 -16.61
CA GLN A 145 -10.29 26.97 -15.60
C GLN A 145 -10.59 25.86 -14.57
N GLU A 146 -10.76 24.62 -15.04
CA GLU A 146 -10.96 23.45 -14.18
C GLU A 146 -9.78 23.20 -13.23
N CYS A 147 -8.55 23.49 -13.66
CA CYS A 147 -7.36 23.35 -12.83
C CYS A 147 -7.25 24.46 -11.77
N VAL A 148 -7.66 25.69 -12.15
CA VAL A 148 -7.66 26.86 -11.26
C VAL A 148 -8.73 26.76 -10.19
N ASP A 149 -9.92 26.26 -10.55
CA ASP A 149 -11.04 26.10 -9.61
C ASP A 149 -10.79 24.97 -8.61
N SER A 150 -9.95 23.99 -8.97
CA SER A 150 -9.57 22.87 -8.11
C SER A 150 -8.14 23.02 -7.59
N THR A 151 -7.25 22.06 -7.89
CA THR A 151 -5.81 22.18 -7.64
C THR A 151 -5.05 21.50 -8.78
N PRO A 152 -3.79 21.90 -9.06
CA PRO A 152 -2.94 21.23 -10.05
C PRO A 152 -2.84 19.72 -9.84
N VAL A 153 -2.86 19.27 -8.58
CA VAL A 153 -2.74 17.85 -8.24
C VAL A 153 -4.04 17.09 -8.48
N ASN A 154 -5.19 17.67 -8.13
CA ASN A 154 -6.50 17.09 -8.44
C ASN A 154 -6.72 17.02 -9.95
N TYR A 155 -6.37 18.09 -10.68
CA TYR A 155 -6.45 18.10 -12.14
C TYR A 155 -5.59 16.99 -12.75
N PHE A 156 -4.34 16.83 -12.30
CA PHE A 156 -3.46 15.75 -12.75
C PHE A 156 -4.04 14.36 -12.44
N TRP A 157 -4.66 14.17 -11.28
CA TRP A 157 -5.26 12.88 -10.91
C TRP A 157 -6.51 12.55 -11.75
N TYR A 158 -7.47 13.46 -11.81
CA TYR A 158 -8.77 13.18 -12.43
C TYR A 158 -8.76 13.30 -13.96
N ARG A 159 -8.00 14.24 -14.54
CA ARG A 159 -7.96 14.48 -15.99
C ARG A 159 -6.79 13.81 -16.69
N GLN A 160 -5.58 13.95 -16.16
CA GLN A 160 -4.40 13.39 -16.82
C GLN A 160 -4.21 11.90 -16.53
N THR A 161 -4.41 11.51 -15.26
CA THR A 161 -4.09 10.17 -14.76
C THR A 161 -5.25 9.21 -14.95
N LEU A 162 -6.46 9.52 -14.49
CA LEU A 162 -7.63 8.63 -14.58
C LEU A 162 -8.52 8.89 -15.81
N ASN A 163 -8.51 10.12 -16.33
CA ASN A 163 -9.45 10.61 -17.35
C ASN A 163 -10.92 10.22 -17.05
N ILE A 164 -11.41 10.65 -15.90
CA ILE A 164 -12.71 10.22 -15.35
C ILE A 164 -13.90 10.79 -16.14
N THR A 165 -14.93 9.96 -16.36
CA THR A 165 -16.23 10.35 -16.91
C THR A 165 -17.12 10.98 -15.83
N PRO A 166 -18.13 11.80 -16.18
CA PRO A 166 -19.00 12.43 -15.20
C PRO A 166 -19.89 11.43 -14.45
N ASP A 167 -20.26 10.33 -15.10
CA ASP A 167 -21.18 9.32 -14.58
C ASP A 167 -20.63 7.90 -14.71
N ILE A 168 -21.02 7.03 -13.77
CA ILE A 168 -20.56 5.63 -13.73
C ILE A 168 -21.13 4.80 -14.88
N GLU A 169 -22.29 5.19 -15.41
CA GLU A 169 -22.99 4.49 -16.49
C GLU A 169 -22.29 4.71 -17.85
N ILE A 170 -21.58 5.84 -17.98
CA ILE A 170 -20.86 6.20 -19.19
C ILE A 170 -19.44 5.64 -19.06
N SER A 171 -19.22 4.48 -19.68
CA SER A 171 -17.87 3.91 -19.81
C SER A 171 -17.10 4.66 -20.90
N GLY A 172 -16.00 5.30 -20.52
CA GLY A 172 -15.06 5.94 -21.45
C GLY A 172 -14.22 4.93 -22.24
N SER A 173 -13.25 5.43 -22.99
CA SER A 173 -12.26 4.60 -23.69
C SER A 173 -11.23 4.00 -22.70
N LEU A 174 -10.63 2.87 -23.08
CA LEU A 174 -9.55 2.26 -22.30
C LEU A 174 -8.31 3.16 -22.32
N GLN A 175 -7.92 3.64 -21.14
CA GLN A 175 -6.70 4.42 -21.00
C GLN A 175 -5.47 3.50 -20.99
N TRP A 176 -4.84 3.36 -22.15
CA TRP A 176 -3.71 2.44 -22.38
C TRP A 176 -2.56 2.62 -21.41
N THR A 177 -2.30 3.85 -20.97
CA THR A 177 -1.22 4.14 -20.04
C THR A 177 -1.41 3.44 -18.69
N MET A 178 -2.63 3.43 -18.17
CA MET A 178 -2.97 2.70 -16.93
C MET A 178 -2.90 1.19 -17.13
N VAL A 179 -3.32 0.70 -18.30
CA VAL A 179 -3.21 -0.73 -18.64
C VAL A 179 -1.75 -1.19 -18.65
N ILE A 180 -0.83 -0.39 -19.20
CA ILE A 180 0.61 -0.69 -19.22
C ILE A 180 1.21 -0.69 -17.80
N CYS A 181 0.87 0.30 -16.97
CA CYS A 181 1.31 0.35 -15.58
C CYS A 181 0.77 -0.85 -14.77
N LEU A 182 -0.48 -1.25 -15.02
CA LEU A 182 -1.08 -2.43 -14.40
C LEU A 182 -0.36 -3.72 -14.84
N ALA A 183 -0.12 -3.89 -16.14
CA ALA A 183 0.62 -5.04 -16.67
C ALA A 183 2.03 -5.13 -16.07
N THR A 184 2.72 -4.00 -15.94
CA THR A 184 4.06 -3.94 -15.34
C THR A 184 4.02 -4.32 -13.86
N THR A 185 3.02 -3.85 -13.12
CA THR A 185 2.82 -4.23 -11.71
C THR A 185 2.59 -5.73 -11.56
N TRP A 186 1.73 -6.32 -12.39
CA TRP A 186 1.52 -7.77 -12.40
C TRP A 186 2.80 -8.56 -12.73
N CYS A 187 3.61 -8.08 -13.69
CA CYS A 187 4.90 -8.68 -14.00
C CYS A 187 5.87 -8.61 -12.80
N VAL A 188 5.96 -7.47 -12.12
CA VAL A 188 6.81 -7.31 -10.93
C VAL A 188 6.36 -8.24 -9.81
N VAL A 189 5.06 -8.30 -9.54
CA VAL A 189 4.49 -9.22 -8.54
C VAL A 189 4.79 -10.66 -8.92
N TYR A 190 4.55 -11.05 -10.17
CA TYR A 190 4.84 -12.40 -10.65
C TYR A 190 6.32 -12.78 -10.46
N ILE A 191 7.25 -11.89 -10.81
CA ILE A 191 8.70 -12.11 -10.62
C ILE A 191 9.03 -12.27 -9.13
N CYS A 192 8.41 -11.51 -8.23
CA CYS A 192 8.61 -11.63 -6.78
C CYS A 192 8.14 -13.00 -6.24
N PHE A 193 7.06 -13.54 -6.80
CA PHE A 193 6.45 -14.80 -6.35
C PHE A 193 6.92 -16.06 -7.10
N ILE A 194 7.66 -15.94 -8.21
CA ILE A 194 7.98 -17.08 -9.09
C ILE A 194 8.75 -18.23 -8.40
N ARG A 195 9.50 -17.97 -7.33
CA ARG A 195 10.19 -19.01 -6.53
C ARG A 195 9.56 -19.21 -5.14
N GLY A 196 8.37 -18.65 -4.90
CA GLY A 196 7.64 -18.80 -3.64
C GLY A 196 8.38 -18.27 -2.42
N ILE A 197 8.41 -19.07 -1.35
CA ILE A 197 8.83 -18.66 -0.01
C ILE A 197 10.35 -18.39 0.07
N GLU A 198 11.14 -19.05 -0.79
CA GLU A 198 12.59 -18.88 -0.86
C GLU A 198 13.01 -17.50 -1.41
N THR A 199 12.22 -16.90 -2.31
CA THR A 199 12.44 -15.52 -2.77
C THR A 199 11.84 -14.49 -1.85
N ILE A 200 10.64 -14.73 -1.31
CA ILE A 200 9.98 -13.82 -0.35
C ILE A 200 10.88 -13.60 0.86
N GLY A 201 11.61 -14.62 1.29
CA GLY A 201 12.57 -14.53 2.35
C GLY A 201 13.71 -13.53 2.17
N LYS A 202 14.30 -13.56 0.97
CA LYS A 202 15.44 -12.73 0.60
C LYS A 202 15.01 -11.31 0.21
N VAL A 203 13.81 -11.16 -0.33
CA VAL A 203 13.24 -9.89 -0.79
C VAL A 203 12.41 -9.19 0.30
N GLY A 204 11.90 -9.92 1.30
CA GLY A 204 11.04 -9.39 2.37
C GLY A 204 11.75 -8.42 3.32
N ALA A 205 13.08 -8.52 3.47
CA ALA A 205 13.86 -7.54 4.22
C ALA A 205 13.90 -6.16 3.52
N PRO A 206 14.21 -6.06 2.21
CA PRO A 206 14.15 -4.78 1.48
C PRO A 206 12.76 -4.33 1.01
N ALA A 207 11.81 -5.23 0.72
CA ALA A 207 10.47 -4.84 0.25
C ALA A 207 9.57 -4.30 1.37
N GLY A 208 9.73 -4.79 2.61
CA GLY A 208 9.17 -4.14 3.80
C GLY A 208 9.73 -2.72 4.02
N LEU A 209 10.98 -2.48 3.57
CA LEU A 209 11.59 -1.15 3.52
C LEU A 209 11.07 -0.30 2.34
N MET A 210 10.65 -0.91 1.23
CA MET A 210 10.02 -0.20 0.12
C MET A 210 8.62 0.33 0.47
N GLY A 211 7.90 -0.37 1.35
CA GLY A 211 6.71 0.16 2.03
C GLY A 211 7.02 1.33 2.98
N PHE A 212 8.24 1.40 3.52
CA PHE A 212 8.74 2.54 4.29
C PHE A 212 9.18 3.71 3.39
N CYS A 213 9.71 3.44 2.20
CA CYS A 213 10.02 4.47 1.19
C CYS A 213 8.78 5.06 0.51
N MET A 214 7.66 4.35 0.42
CA MET A 214 6.37 4.92 -0.01
C MET A 214 5.77 5.93 0.99
N ARG A 215 6.38 6.09 2.18
CA ARG A 215 6.03 7.18 3.11
C ARG A 215 6.42 8.58 2.61
N PHE A 216 6.99 8.67 1.40
CA PHE A 216 7.39 9.92 0.72
C PHE A 216 6.70 10.15 -0.64
N VAL A 217 5.61 9.46 -0.96
CA VAL A 217 4.69 9.94 -2.00
C VAL A 217 3.59 10.73 -1.29
N PRO A 218 3.51 12.06 -1.43
CA PRO A 218 2.37 12.80 -0.92
C PRO A 218 1.13 12.30 -1.64
N SER A 219 0.28 11.53 -0.96
CA SER A 219 -1.07 11.25 -1.44
C SER A 219 -1.83 12.58 -1.55
N PRO A 220 -2.35 12.94 -2.72
CA PRO A 220 -3.26 14.06 -2.85
C PRO A 220 -4.66 13.55 -2.53
N VAL A 221 -5.06 13.64 -1.27
CA VAL A 221 -6.46 13.47 -0.88
C VAL A 221 -6.84 14.65 0.02
N GLU A 222 -7.59 15.55 -0.62
CA GLU A 222 -8.60 16.47 -0.09
C GLU A 222 -8.33 17.18 1.24
N HIS A 223 -7.92 18.45 1.12
CA HIS A 223 -8.25 19.49 2.10
C HIS A 223 -9.67 19.98 1.84
N SER A 224 -10.61 19.58 2.68
CA SER A 224 -11.82 20.35 2.93
C SER A 224 -11.54 21.43 3.98
N GLU A 225 -11.78 22.68 3.58
CA GLU A 225 -12.00 23.90 4.36
C GLU A 225 -11.21 24.10 5.68
N GLU A 226 -10.18 24.95 5.65
CA GLU A 226 -9.78 25.72 6.84
C GLU A 226 -9.33 27.15 6.49
N SER A 227 -9.92 28.12 7.21
CA SER A 227 -9.84 29.57 6.99
C SER A 227 -8.41 30.19 7.07
N PRO A 228 -8.17 31.37 6.45
CA PRO A 228 -6.83 31.94 6.17
C PRO A 228 -6.04 32.50 7.38
N GLY A 229 -6.35 32.11 8.61
CA GLY A 229 -5.75 32.70 9.83
C GLY A 229 -4.55 31.93 10.44
N VAL A 230 -4.36 30.66 10.10
CA VAL A 230 -3.44 29.76 10.83
C VAL A 230 -2.09 29.52 10.10
N ALA A 231 -1.91 30.07 8.90
CA ALA A 231 -0.69 29.93 8.10
C ALA A 231 0.55 30.63 8.70
N ARG A 232 0.36 31.71 9.47
CA ARG A 232 1.50 32.53 9.94
C ARG A 232 2.25 31.93 11.13
N ARG A 233 1.66 30.98 11.86
CA ARG A 233 2.30 30.36 13.05
C ARG A 233 3.06 29.07 12.75
N ARG A 234 2.88 28.48 11.56
CA ARG A 234 3.57 27.23 11.13
C ARG A 234 4.93 27.49 10.47
N HIS A 235 5.16 28.69 9.92
CA HIS A 235 6.44 29.08 9.31
C HIS A 235 7.60 29.21 10.32
N SER A 236 7.34 29.59 11.57
CA SER A 236 8.40 29.72 12.59
C SER A 236 8.90 28.37 13.10
N ASN A 237 8.05 27.34 13.14
CA ASN A 237 8.44 26.01 13.63
C ASN A 237 9.13 25.15 12.55
N LEU A 238 8.86 25.39 11.26
CA LEU A 238 9.53 24.65 10.18
C LEU A 238 10.98 25.11 9.95
N LEU A 239 11.28 26.38 10.22
CA LEU A 239 12.64 26.93 10.04
C LEU A 239 13.64 26.36 11.08
N LEU A 240 13.16 26.05 12.30
CA LEU A 240 13.99 25.48 13.36
C LEU A 240 14.39 24.01 13.08
N THR A 241 13.52 23.24 12.44
CA THR A 241 13.81 21.82 12.11
C THR A 241 14.78 21.69 10.93
N LEU A 242 14.79 22.66 10.00
CA LEU A 242 15.70 22.65 8.84
C LEU A 242 17.12 23.16 9.18
N ILE A 243 17.27 24.04 10.17
CA ILE A 243 18.60 24.49 10.65
C ILE A 243 19.31 23.37 11.42
N GLY A 244 18.58 22.47 12.10
CA GLY A 244 19.14 21.30 12.77
C GLY A 244 19.72 20.23 11.84
N CYS A 245 19.16 20.09 10.62
CA CYS A 245 19.57 19.02 9.69
C CYS A 245 20.77 19.41 8.81
N ARG A 246 21.01 20.71 8.55
CA ARG A 246 22.19 21.16 7.79
C ARG A 246 23.50 21.20 8.59
N ARG A 247 23.44 21.18 9.93
CA ARG A 247 24.64 21.27 10.79
C ARG A 247 25.27 19.91 11.12
N SER A 248 24.55 18.80 10.92
CA SER A 248 25.07 17.45 11.19
C SER A 248 25.89 16.86 10.02
N HIS A 249 25.82 17.43 8.82
CA HIS A 249 26.50 16.91 7.63
C HIS A 249 27.90 17.53 7.38
N ARG A 250 28.40 18.39 8.29
CA ARG A 250 29.70 19.07 8.17
C ARG A 250 30.67 18.77 9.32
N LEU A 251 30.40 17.75 10.13
CA LEU A 251 31.21 17.33 11.30
C LEU A 251 31.77 15.90 11.20
N LEU A 252 31.70 15.28 10.01
CA LEU A 252 32.17 13.91 9.74
C LEU A 252 33.19 13.83 8.59
N GLN A 253 33.82 14.96 8.26
CA GLN A 253 34.89 15.08 7.24
C GLN A 253 36.08 15.94 7.70
N LEU A 254 36.26 16.11 9.02
CA LEU A 254 37.52 16.58 9.64
C LEU A 254 37.71 15.85 10.97
#